data_AF-A0A5D2TP51-F1
#
_entry.id   AF-A0A5D2TP51-F1
#
_cell.length_a   1.000
_cell.length_b   1.000
_cell.length_c   1.000
_cell.angle_alpha   90.00
_cell.angle_beta   90.00
_cell.angle_gamma   90.00
#
_symmetry.space_group_name_H-M   'P 1'
#
loop_
_entity.id
_entity.type
_entity.pdbx_description
1 polymer ?
#
loop_
_entity_poly.entity_id
_entity_poly.type
_entity_poly.pdbx_seq_one_letter_code
_entity_poly.pdbx_strand_id
1 'polypeptide(L)'
;MQFGFRDVQMLLLKQKLNVLLNLIGLHYCLNILQVPAFCITEALRGGKIVDRRVCVKWRRPGRWFNGFRIRDGYHSRCVYLEDLVTGEDDGEVLTVLERGATREFLRVQVFVVNSP
;
A
#
# COMPACT_ATOMS: atom_id res chain seq x y z
N MET A 1 -15.63 20.82 6.81
CA MET A 1 -14.21 20.58 7.14
C MET A 1 -13.65 19.65 6.09
N GLN A 2 -12.59 20.04 5.39
CA GLN A 2 -11.93 19.21 4.38
C GLN A 2 -10.72 18.55 5.03
N PHE A 3 -10.65 17.22 4.99
CA PHE A 3 -9.51 16.47 5.51
C PHE A 3 -8.37 16.57 4.49
N GLY A 4 -7.40 17.44 4.76
CA GLY A 4 -6.34 17.79 3.81
C GLY A 4 -5.02 17.06 4.08
N PHE A 5 -4.02 17.33 3.24
CA PHE A 5 -2.69 16.72 3.39
C PHE A 5 -2.07 17.01 4.76
N ARG A 6 -2.24 18.23 5.28
CA ARG A 6 -1.73 18.61 6.60
C ARG A 6 -2.34 17.77 7.72
N ASP A 7 -3.62 17.43 7.63
CA ASP A 7 -4.31 16.58 8.59
C ASP A 7 -3.74 15.15 8.53
N VAL A 8 -3.52 14.61 7.33
CA VAL A 8 -2.89 13.30 7.12
C VAL A 8 -1.48 13.27 7.74
N GLN A 9 -0.67 14.31 7.53
CA GLN A 9 0.65 14.42 8.15
C GLN A 9 0.58 14.44 9.69
N MET A 10 -0.40 15.14 10.26
CA MET A 10 -0.55 15.28 11.70
C MET A 10 -1.13 14.02 12.37
N LEU A 11 -2.03 13.32 11.68
CA LEU A 11 -2.90 12.29 12.26
C LEU A 11 -2.62 10.87 11.77
N LEU A 12 -2.07 10.68 10.57
CA LEU A 12 -1.91 9.36 9.95
C LEU A 12 -0.45 9.02 9.63
N LEU A 13 0.44 10.01 9.42
CA LEU A 13 1.86 9.79 9.14
C LEU A 13 2.73 9.98 10.40
N LYS A 14 2.39 9.25 11.47
CA LYS A 14 3.11 9.28 12.75
C LYS A 14 3.70 7.92 13.10
N GLN A 15 4.92 7.94 13.65
CA GLN A 15 5.60 6.75 14.16
C GLN A 15 4.84 6.06 15.31
N LYS A 16 4.05 6.77 16.12
CA LYS A 16 3.29 6.13 17.20
C LYS A 16 2.11 5.28 16.70
N LEU A 17 1.73 5.42 15.43
CA LEU A 17 0.58 4.73 14.86
C LEU A 17 0.98 3.38 14.27
N ASN A 18 -0.02 2.53 14.06
CA ASN A 18 0.15 1.29 13.33
C ASN A 18 0.48 1.60 11.86
N VAL A 19 1.35 0.79 11.24
CA VAL A 19 1.71 0.93 9.82
C VAL A 19 0.50 0.85 8.88
N LEU A 20 -0.57 0.14 9.27
CA LEU A 20 -1.83 0.10 8.51
C LEU A 20 -2.50 1.47 8.43
N LEU A 21 -2.44 2.26 9.51
CA LEU A 21 -2.95 3.63 9.50
C LEU A 21 -2.06 4.54 8.65
N ASN A 22 -0.74 4.32 8.69
CA ASN A 22 0.18 5.01 7.79
C ASN A 22 -0.13 4.69 6.31
N LEU A 23 -0.40 3.42 5.99
CA LEU A 23 -0.77 2.97 4.64
C LEU A 23 -2.09 3.59 4.16
N ILE A 24 -3.10 3.68 5.04
CA ILE A 24 -4.36 4.37 4.71
C ILE A 24 -4.10 5.85 4.42
N GLY A 25 -3.29 6.52 5.24
CA GLY A 25 -2.90 7.91 5.00
C GLY A 25 -2.17 8.09 3.67
N LEU A 26 -1.25 7.18 3.35
CA LEU A 26 -0.50 7.16 2.10
C LEU A 26 -1.41 7.01 0.87
N HIS A 27 -2.30 6.01 0.91
CA HIS A 27 -3.29 5.79 -0.15
C HIS A 27 -4.20 7.00 -0.33
N TYR A 28 -4.64 7.64 0.76
CA TYR A 28 -5.45 8.86 0.69
C TYR A 28 -4.68 10.02 0.03
N CYS A 29 -3.41 10.21 0.37
CA CYS A 29 -2.56 11.23 -0.26
C CYS A 29 -2.36 11.00 -1.76
N LEU A 30 -2.05 9.77 -2.17
CA LEU A 30 -1.79 9.43 -3.57
C LEU A 30 -3.07 9.48 -4.41
N ASN A 31 -4.13 8.81 -3.96
CA ASN A 31 -5.27 8.50 -4.82
C ASN A 31 -6.44 9.48 -4.68
N ILE A 32 -6.58 10.13 -3.53
CA ILE A 32 -7.69 11.06 -3.27
C ILE A 32 -7.24 12.51 -3.36
N LEU A 33 -6.16 12.86 -2.65
CA LEU A 33 -5.64 14.22 -2.63
C LEU A 33 -4.68 14.53 -3.79
N GLN A 34 -4.21 13.51 -4.51
CA GLN A 34 -3.23 13.63 -5.61
C GLN A 34 -2.00 14.46 -5.23
N VAL A 35 -1.51 14.27 -4.00
CA VAL A 35 -0.35 14.99 -3.49
C VAL A 35 0.89 14.50 -4.24
N PRO A 36 1.78 15.40 -4.71
CA PRO A 36 3.01 15.00 -5.37
C PRO A 36 3.87 14.06 -4.51
N ALA A 37 4.46 13.05 -5.15
CA ALA A 37 5.28 12.04 -4.49
C ALA A 37 6.35 12.65 -3.57
N PHE A 38 7.08 13.68 -4.03
CA PHE A 38 8.14 14.32 -3.24
C PHE A 38 7.62 14.91 -1.91
N CYS A 39 6.41 15.48 -1.89
CA CYS A 39 5.79 15.99 -0.66
C CYS A 39 5.49 14.87 0.33
N ILE A 40 5.04 13.72 -0.19
CA ILE A 40 4.72 12.55 0.62
C ILE A 40 6.01 11.94 1.18
N THR A 41 7.06 11.80 0.37
CA THR A 41 8.38 11.29 0.81
C THR A 41 8.94 12.15 1.96
N GLU A 42 8.91 13.47 1.82
CA GLU A 42 9.34 14.38 2.90
C GLU A 42 8.48 14.25 4.16
N ALA A 43 7.17 14.02 4.00
CA ALA A 43 6.28 13.74 5.13
C ALA A 43 6.62 12.41 5.83
N LEU A 44 6.95 11.36 5.09
CA LEU A 44 7.37 10.06 5.64
C LEU A 44 8.70 10.19 6.41
N ARG A 45 9.65 10.96 5.86
CA ARG A 45 10.93 11.29 6.50
C ARG A 45 10.73 12.08 7.79
N GLY A 46 9.96 13.16 7.73
CA GLY A 46 9.61 13.96 8.92
C GLY A 46 8.84 13.16 9.98
N GLY A 47 8.03 12.20 9.54
CA GLY A 47 7.29 11.28 10.40
C GLY A 47 8.14 10.12 10.96
N LYS A 48 9.38 9.93 10.50
CA LYS A 48 10.27 8.79 10.80
C LYS A 48 9.60 7.43 10.56
N ILE A 49 8.89 7.32 9.42
CA ILE A 49 8.15 6.12 9.02
C ILE A 49 8.54 5.57 7.65
N VAL A 50 9.63 6.06 7.07
CA VAL A 50 10.18 5.64 5.77
C VAL A 50 10.46 4.14 5.75
N ASP A 51 11.18 3.64 6.75
CA ASP A 51 11.64 2.25 6.84
C ASP A 51 10.54 1.25 7.25
N ARG A 52 9.29 1.71 7.35
CA ARG A 52 8.17 0.84 7.71
C ARG A 52 7.75 0.00 6.54
N ARG A 53 7.49 -1.28 6.81
CA ARG A 53 7.07 -2.24 5.80
C ARG A 53 5.66 -2.73 6.03
N VAL A 54 4.99 -2.96 4.92
CA VAL A 54 3.73 -3.69 4.86
C VAL A 54 3.92 -4.90 3.96
N CYS A 55 3.40 -6.05 4.40
CA CYS A 55 3.32 -7.22 3.54
C CYS A 55 1.89 -7.39 3.07
N VAL A 56 1.70 -7.41 1.75
CA VAL A 56 0.41 -7.63 1.13
C VAL A 56 0.43 -9.02 0.52
N LYS A 57 -0.57 -9.83 0.88
CA LYS A 57 -0.81 -11.15 0.31
C LYS A 57 -2.12 -11.13 -0.44
N TRP A 58 -2.10 -11.52 -1.70
CA TRP A 58 -3.28 -11.59 -2.54
C TRP A 58 -3.30 -12.85 -3.39
N ARG A 59 -4.45 -13.13 -4.00
CA ARG A 59 -4.61 -14.24 -4.93
C ARG A 59 -4.91 -13.70 -6.31
N ARG A 60 -4.10 -14.03 -7.31
CA ARG A 60 -4.39 -13.70 -8.70
C ARG A 60 -5.50 -14.60 -9.23
N PRO A 61 -6.33 -14.12 -10.17
CA PRO A 61 -7.26 -15.01 -10.83
C PRO A 61 -6.43 -16.00 -11.64
N GLY A 62 -6.75 -17.27 -11.49
CA GLY A 62 -6.07 -18.32 -12.21
C GLY A 62 -5.98 -18.05 -13.71
N ARG A 63 -4.78 -18.18 -14.29
CA ARG A 63 -4.57 -17.98 -15.73
C ARG A 63 -5.25 -19.09 -16.53
N TRP A 64 -5.84 -18.71 -17.67
CA TRP A 64 -6.29 -19.69 -18.65
C TRP A 64 -5.09 -20.18 -19.44
N PHE A 65 -4.89 -21.50 -19.46
CA PHE A 65 -3.87 -22.14 -20.27
C PHE A 65 -4.45 -23.39 -20.92
N ASN A 66 -4.43 -23.44 -22.25
CA ASN A 66 -4.95 -24.55 -23.04
C ASN A 66 -6.38 -25.00 -22.65
N GLY A 67 -7.29 -24.06 -22.42
CA GLY A 67 -8.68 -24.35 -22.04
C GLY A 67 -8.90 -24.73 -20.56
N PHE A 68 -7.84 -24.86 -19.75
CA PHE A 68 -7.94 -25.10 -18.32
C PHE A 68 -7.68 -23.82 -17.53
N ARG A 69 -8.45 -23.60 -16.46
CA ARG A 69 -8.18 -22.53 -15.49
C ARG A 69 -7.14 -23.02 -14.49
N ILE A 70 -5.88 -22.65 -14.69
CA ILE A 70 -4.80 -22.94 -13.73
C ILE A 70 -5.06 -22.10 -12.49
N ARG A 71 -5.24 -22.72 -11.32
CA ARG A 71 -5.38 -21.97 -10.06
C ARG A 71 -4.04 -21.33 -9.72
N ASP A 72 -3.94 -20.02 -9.93
CA ASP A 72 -2.79 -19.26 -9.41
C ASP A 72 -2.78 -19.33 -7.87
N GLY A 73 -1.57 -19.53 -7.34
CA GLY A 73 -1.30 -19.58 -5.91
C GLY A 73 -1.49 -18.22 -5.22
N TYR A 74 -1.23 -18.19 -3.93
CA TYR A 74 -1.10 -16.92 -3.22
C TYR A 74 0.19 -16.23 -3.64
N HIS A 75 0.10 -14.95 -3.93
CA HIS A 75 1.24 -14.06 -4.09
C HIS A 75 1.38 -13.23 -2.82
N SER A 76 2.61 -12.96 -2.39
CA SER A 76 2.90 -12.11 -1.24
C SER A 76 4.10 -11.24 -1.54
N ARG A 77 3.98 -9.95 -1.25
CA ARG A 77 5.05 -8.97 -1.43
C ARG A 77 5.14 -8.08 -0.19
N CYS A 78 6.36 -7.84 0.27
CA CYS A 78 6.62 -6.88 1.34
C CYS A 78 7.30 -5.67 0.73
N VAL A 79 6.78 -4.49 1.03
CA VAL A 79 7.24 -3.21 0.46
C VAL A 79 7.42 -2.19 1.57
N TYR A 80 8.40 -1.30 1.43
CA TYR A 80 8.51 -0.14 2.30
C TYR A 80 7.44 0.90 1.94
N LEU A 81 7.07 1.75 2.89
CA LEU A 81 6.14 2.84 2.61
C LEU A 81 6.71 3.85 1.61
N GLU A 82 8.05 4.02 1.56
CA GLU A 82 8.71 4.87 0.57
C GLU A 82 8.59 4.30 -0.85
N ASP A 83 8.81 2.99 -1.02
CA ASP A 83 8.73 2.31 -2.33
C ASP A 83 7.36 2.49 -3.00
N LEU A 84 6.29 2.51 -2.19
CA LEU A 84 4.91 2.76 -2.66
C LEU A 84 4.71 4.16 -3.23
N VAL A 85 5.55 5.12 -2.85
CA VAL A 85 5.51 6.51 -3.32
C VAL A 85 6.44 6.72 -4.50
N THR A 86 7.62 6.11 -4.46
CA THR A 86 8.62 6.20 -5.53
C THR A 86 8.27 5.33 -6.74
N GLY A 87 7.38 4.35 -6.56
CA GLY A 87 6.99 3.42 -7.61
C GLY A 87 8.04 2.35 -7.89
N GLU A 88 8.98 2.15 -6.97
CA GLU A 88 10.01 1.10 -7.06
C GLU A 88 9.42 -0.32 -7.03
N ASP A 89 8.14 -0.46 -6.66
CA ASP A 89 7.42 -1.74 -6.68
C ASP A 89 6.72 -2.07 -8.02
N ASP A 90 7.01 -1.33 -9.10
CA ASP A 90 6.29 -1.35 -10.38
C ASP A 90 4.79 -1.01 -10.25
N GLY A 91 4.36 -0.42 -9.12
CA GLY A 91 2.97 -0.10 -8.82
C GLY A 91 2.10 -1.32 -8.53
N GLU A 92 2.69 -2.50 -8.34
CA GLU A 92 1.94 -3.75 -8.18
C GLU A 92 1.09 -3.76 -6.90
N VAL A 93 1.68 -3.37 -5.76
CA VAL A 93 0.97 -3.40 -4.47
C VAL A 93 -0.10 -2.32 -4.45
N LEU A 94 0.23 -1.12 -4.95
CA LEU A 94 -0.74 -0.02 -5.02
C LEU A 94 -1.94 -0.40 -5.90
N THR A 95 -1.70 -1.01 -7.06
CA THR A 95 -2.77 -1.52 -7.95
C THR A 95 -3.66 -2.55 -7.24
N VAL A 96 -3.08 -3.45 -6.46
CA VAL A 96 -3.84 -4.45 -5.68
C VAL A 96 -4.68 -3.79 -4.59
N LEU A 97 -4.14 -2.78 -3.91
CA LEU A 97 -4.84 -2.04 -2.86
C LEU A 97 -5.99 -1.20 -3.43
N GLU A 98 -5.79 -0.54 -4.56
CA GLU A 98 -6.79 0.27 -5.26
C GLU A 98 -7.93 -0.58 -5.83
N ARG A 99 -7.60 -1.68 -6.51
CA ARG A 99 -8.59 -2.59 -7.09
C ARG A 99 -9.36 -3.38 -6.04
N GLY A 100 -8.83 -3.48 -4.82
CA GLY A 100 -9.42 -4.23 -3.72
C GLY A 100 -9.73 -5.68 -4.07
N ALA A 101 -10.73 -6.26 -3.40
CA ALA A 101 -11.22 -7.60 -3.69
C ALA A 101 -12.20 -7.61 -4.88
N THR A 102 -11.73 -7.17 -6.06
CA THR A 102 -12.48 -7.37 -7.31
C THR A 102 -12.51 -8.86 -7.69
N ARG A 103 -13.38 -9.25 -8.64
CA ARG A 103 -13.54 -10.65 -9.13
C ARG A 103 -12.21 -11.37 -9.46
N GLU A 104 -11.14 -10.61 -9.66
CA GLU A 104 -9.78 -11.05 -9.94
C GLU A 104 -8.96 -11.33 -8.67
N PHE A 105 -9.14 -10.56 -7.59
CA PHE A 105 -8.42 -10.70 -6.32
C PHE A 105 -9.35 -11.21 -5.21
N LEU A 106 -9.29 -12.51 -4.91
CA LEU A 106 -10.25 -13.14 -3.99
C LEU A 106 -10.07 -12.77 -2.50
N ARG A 107 -8.88 -12.32 -2.10
CA ARG A 107 -8.58 -11.96 -0.70
C ARG A 107 -7.28 -11.16 -0.65
N VAL A 108 -7.32 -9.95 -0.12
CA VAL A 108 -6.12 -9.16 0.22
C VAL A 108 -5.92 -9.24 1.72
N GLN A 109 -4.73 -9.63 2.16
CA GLN A 109 -4.33 -9.63 3.57
C GLN A 109 -3.14 -8.70 3.72
N VAL A 110 -3.23 -7.74 4.64
CA VAL A 110 -2.15 -6.82 4.95
C VAL A 110 -1.62 -7.17 6.34
N PHE A 111 -0.31 -7.38 6.43
CA PHE A 111 0.38 -7.72 7.66
C PHE A 111 1.42 -6.66 8.00
N VAL A 112 1.56 -6.41 9.29
CA VAL A 112 2.62 -5.56 9.84
C VAL A 112 3.87 -6.39 10.01
N VAL A 113 4.99 -5.93 9.48
CA VAL A 113 6.29 -6.49 9.82
C VAL A 113 6.80 -5.74 11.03
N ASN A 114 6.72 -6.36 12.20
CA ASN A 114 7.45 -5.86 13.36
C ASN A 114 8.93 -6.12 13.08
N SER A 115 9.70 -5.06 12.84
CA SER A 115 11.15 -5.16 12.96
C SER A 115 11.48 -5.55 14.41
N PRO A 116 12.39 -6.52 14.63
CA PRO A 116 12.80 -6.94 15.98
C PRO A 116 13.40 -5.79 16.79
#